data_AF-A0A7M3YIC4-F1
#
_entry.id   AF-A0A7M3YIC4-F1
#
_cell.length_a   1.000
_cell.length_b   1.000
_cell.length_c   1.000
_cell.angle_alpha   90.00
_cell.angle_beta   90.00
_cell.angle_gamma   90.00
#
_symmetry.space_group_name_H-M   'P 1'
#
loop_
_entity.id
_entity.type
_entity.pdbx_description
1 polymer ?
#
loop_
_entity_poly.entity_id
_entity_poly.type
_entity_poly.pdbx_seq_one_letter_code
_entity_poly.pdbx_strand_id
1 'polypeptide(L)' 'MRIAVLSSGGKDSSAAWWWAMCRGWDVVAVVTVDVQDGDSHMFQVPSTQWVQKQA' A
#
# COMPACT_ATOMS: atom_id res chain seq x y z
N MET A 1 14.18 -6.67 -10.01
CA MET A 1 13.07 -7.56 -9.60
C MET A 1 11.79 -6.75 -9.72
N ARG A 2 10.74 -7.29 -10.36
CA ARG A 2 9.46 -6.59 -10.52
C ARG A 2 8.51 -7.00 -9.42
N ILE A 3 7.88 -6.05 -8.73
CA ILE A 3 7.02 -6.31 -7.58
C ILE A 3 5.76 -5.44 -7.58
N ALA A 4 4.75 -5.89 -6.84
CA ALA A 4 3.65 -5.05 -6.38
C ALA A 4 3.79 -4.80 -4.88
N VAL A 5 3.41 -3.61 -4.41
CA VAL A 5 3.41 -3.27 -2.98
C VAL A 5 1.97 -3.16 -2.49
N LEU A 6 1.66 -3.87 -1.40
CA LEU A 6 0.41 -3.64 -0.68
C LEU A 6 0.50 -2.33 0.10
N SER A 7 -0.40 -1.39 -0.19
CA SER A 7 -0.44 -0.10 0.49
C SER A 7 -1.83 0.26 0.98
N SER A 8 -1.89 0.57 2.28
CA SER A 8 -3.04 1.23 2.92
C SER A 8 -2.94 2.76 2.89
N GLY A 9 -1.81 3.31 2.42
CA GLY A 9 -1.49 4.74 2.47
C GLY A 9 -1.03 5.23 3.84
N GLY A 10 -0.90 4.31 4.80
CA GLY A 10 -0.29 4.56 6.10
C GLY A 10 1.23 4.68 6.03
N LYS A 11 1.82 5.08 7.15
CA LYS A 11 3.28 5.27 7.28
C LYS A 11 4.07 4.00 6.98
N ASP A 12 3.58 2.84 7.42
CA ASP A 12 4.35 1.59 7.37
C ASP A 12 4.34 1.01 5.94
N SER A 13 3.19 1.07 5.26
CA SER A 13 3.09 0.72 3.83
C SER A 13 3.87 1.68 2.94
N SER A 14 3.87 2.98 3.26
CA SER A 14 4.70 3.99 2.57
C SER A 14 6.21 3.70 2.76
N ALA A 15 6.61 3.31 3.98
CA ALA A 15 7.99 2.93 4.26
C ALA A 15 8.41 1.66 3.52
N ALA A 16 7.53 0.65 3.40
CA ALA A 16 7.79 -0.55 2.62
C ALA A 16 7.97 -0.24 1.13
N TRP A 17 7.14 0.65 0.57
CA TRP A 17 7.28 1.12 -0.80
C TRP A 17 8.62 1.85 -0.99
N TRP A 18 8.93 2.83 -0.14
CA TRP A 18 10.22 3.53 -0.17
C TRP A 18 11.41 2.58 -0.09
N TRP A 19 11.36 1.62 0.83
CA TRP A 19 12.43 0.64 1.01
C TRP A 19 12.64 -0.21 -0.25
N ALA A 20 11.56 -0.69 -0.89
CA ALA A 20 11.67 -1.44 -2.14
C ALA A 20 12.34 -0.63 -3.26
N MET A 21 12.02 0.67 -3.36
CA MET A 21 12.70 1.57 -4.31
C MET A 21 14.18 1.72 -3.97
N CYS A 22 14.55 1.87 -2.69
CA CYS A 22 15.95 1.91 -2.25
C CYS A 22 16.72 0.63 -2.56
N ARG A 23 16.04 -0.52 -2.65
CA ARG A 23 16.65 -1.80 -3.09
C ARG A 23 16.82 -1.90 -4.61
N GLY A 24 16.42 -0.87 -5.36
CA GLY A 24 16.45 -0.86 -6.83
C GLY A 24 15.42 -1.81 -7.46
N TRP A 25 14.34 -2.12 -6.75
CA TRP A 25 13.26 -2.95 -7.29
C TRP A 25 12.31 -2.10 -8.14
N ASP A 26 11.76 -2.72 -9.18
CA ASP A 26 10.78 -2.12 -10.08
C ASP A 26 9.38 -2.32 -9.48
N VAL A 27 8.85 -1.27 -8.84
CA VAL A 27 7.50 -1.27 -8.25
C VAL A 27 6.51 -0.97 -9.37
N VAL A 28 5.89 -2.03 -9.91
CA VAL A 28 5.01 -1.92 -11.08
C VAL A 28 3.56 -1.63 -10.72
N ALA A 29 3.19 -1.81 -9.45
CA ALA A 29 1.85 -1.55 -8.95
C ALA A 29 1.86 -1.25 -7.44
N VAL A 30 0.99 -0.32 -7.04
CA VAL A 30 0.57 -0.12 -5.66
C VAL A 30 -0.84 -0.67 -5.53
N VAL A 31 -1.04 -1.61 -4.61
CA VAL A 31 -2.29 -2.36 -4.46
C VAL A 31 -2.90 -2.03 -3.11
N THR A 32 -4.13 -1.52 -3.14
CA THR A 32 -4.91 -1.23 -1.93
C THR A 32 -6.11 -2.17 -1.86
N VAL A 33 -6.33 -2.74 -0.68
CA VAL A 33 -7.53 -3.53 -0.40
C VAL A 33 -8.58 -2.62 0.20
N ASP A 34 -9.71 -2.49 -0.47
CA ASP A 34 -10.86 -1.73 0.00
C ASP A 34 -11.88 -2.66 0.67
N VAL A 35 -11.97 -2.58 2.00
CA VAL A 35 -12.88 -3.41 2.82
C VAL A 35 -14.26 -2.76 2.81
N GLN A 36 -15.24 -3.43 2.20
CA GLN A 36 -16.57 -2.85 1.97
C GLN A 36 -17.46 -2.81 3.22
N ASP A 37 -17.24 -3.70 4.19
CA ASP A 37 -18.08 -3.79 5.38
C ASP A 37 -17.30 -4.36 6.58
N GLY A 38 -17.65 -3.92 7.78
CA GLY A 38 -17.09 -4.37 9.05
C GLY A 38 -15.69 -3.86 9.40
N ASP A 39 -15.14 -4.41 10.48
CA ASP A 39 -13.76 -4.23 10.88
C ASP A 39 -12.87 -5.30 10.21
N SER A 40 -11.58 -5.04 10.11
CA SER A 40 -10.60 -6.01 9.63
C SER A 40 -9.37 -6.03 10.52
N HIS A 41 -9.09 -7.20 11.09
CA HIS A 41 -7.84 -7.44 11.80
C HIS A 41 -6.62 -7.54 10.86
N MET A 42 -6.85 -7.59 9.56
CA MET A 42 -5.78 -7.80 8.57
C MET A 42 -5.48 -6.57 7.74
N PHE A 43 -6.52 -5.91 7.22
CA PHE A 43 -6.36 -4.76 6.34
C PHE A 43 -6.78 -3.49 7.06
N GLN A 44 -6.00 -2.43 6.88
CA GLN A 44 -6.39 -1.12 7.39
C GLN A 44 -7.68 -0.68 6.68
N VAL A 45 -8.71 -0.35 7.46
CA VAL A 45 -9.99 0.16 6.95
C VAL A 45 -10.00 1.69 6.79
N PRO A 46 -9.49 2.48 7.75
CA PRO A 46 -9.59 3.93 7.64
C PRO A 46 -8.69 4.51 6.54
N SER A 47 -9.25 5.45 5.79
CA SER A 47 -8.52 6.37 4.89
C SER A 47 -7.83 5.71 3.67
N THR A 48 -8.15 4.46 3.34
CA THR A 48 -7.58 3.74 2.19
C THR A 48 -7.93 4.37 0.84
N GLN A 49 -9.05 5.08 0.74
CA GLN A 49 -9.44 5.82 -0.46
C GLN A 49 -8.42 6.89 -0.89
N TRP A 50 -7.60 7.39 0.05
CA TRP A 50 -6.61 8.43 -0.23
C TRP A 50 -5.33 7.89 -0.89
N VAL A 51 -5.13 6.57 -0.96
CA VAL A 51 -3.95 5.99 -1.62
C VAL A 51 -3.87 6.40 -3.08
N GLN A 52 -5.02 6.57 -3.75
CA GLN A 52 -5.09 7.05 -5.13
C GLN A 52 -4.48 8.46 -5.35
N LYS A 53 -4.28 9.25 -4.29
CA LYS A 53 -3.62 10.56 -4.35
C LYS A 53 -2.11 10.48 -4.05
N GLN A 54 -1.65 9.38 -3.49
CA GLN A 54 -0.26 9.15 -3.11
C GLN A 54 0.51 8.36 -4.18
N ALA A 55 -0.22 7.59 -5.01
CA ALA A 55 0.30 6.74 -6.08
C ALA A 55 0.12 7.36 -7.47
#